data_AF-A0A5K0YTP2-F1
#
_entry.id   AF-A0A5K0YTP2-F1
#
_cell.length_a   1.000
_cell.length_b   1.000
_cell.length_c   1.000
_cell.angle_alpha   90.00
_cell.angle_beta   90.00
_cell.angle_gamma   90.00
#
_symmetry.space_group_name_H-M   'P 1'
#
loop_
_entity.id
_entity.type
_entity.pdbx_description
1 polymer ?
#
loop_
_entity_poly.entity_id
_entity_poly.type
_entity_poly.pdbx_seq_one_letter_code
_entity_poly.pdbx_strand_id
1 'polypeptide(L)' 'VWLVGDGLSTRVQRKAPKGTLFVPFSQFPPTAVRSDCTYHTTPAMAIPKALENVHSCE' A
#
# COMPACT_ATOMS: atom_id res chain seq x y z
N VAL A 1 -1.51 12.48 1.27
CA VAL A 1 -1.64 11.01 1.16
C VAL A 1 -0.74 10.54 0.02
N TRP A 2 0.00 9.44 0.18
CA TRP A 2 0.89 8.86 -0.84
C TRP A 2 0.49 7.42 -1.16
N LEU A 3 0.26 7.10 -2.42
CA LEU A 3 0.11 5.72 -2.90
C LEU A 3 1.50 5.13 -3.17
N VAL A 4 1.78 3.93 -2.63
CA VAL A 4 3.11 3.32 -2.65
C VAL A 4 3.04 1.84 -3.01
N GLY A 5 4.10 1.33 -3.64
CA GLY A 5 4.24 -0.09 -3.98
C GLY A 5 5.39 -0.77 -3.23
N ASP A 6 5.71 -2.00 -3.61
CA ASP A 6 6.70 -2.86 -2.93
C ASP A 6 8.11 -2.25 -2.88
N GLY A 7 8.45 -1.35 -3.81
CA GLY A 7 9.73 -0.64 -3.85
C GLY A 7 9.89 0.53 -2.86
N LEU A 8 9.02 0.64 -1.85
CA LEU A 8 9.04 1.77 -0.91
C LEU A 8 10.29 1.77 -0.02
N SER A 9 11.34 2.47 -0.44
CA SER A 9 12.56 2.63 0.34
C SER A 9 12.51 3.80 1.33
N THR A 10 13.33 3.73 2.38
CA THR A 10 13.50 4.83 3.36
C THR A 10 13.90 6.15 2.71
N ARG A 11 14.67 6.12 1.61
CA ARG A 11 15.09 7.32 0.87
C ARG A 11 13.89 8.02 0.23
N VAL A 12 12.94 7.27 -0.31
CA VAL A 12 11.70 7.82 -0.89
C VAL A 12 10.82 8.37 0.23
N GLN A 13 10.67 7.63 1.33
CA GLN A 13 9.87 8.06 2.47
C GLN A 13 10.36 9.37 3.09
N ARG A 14 11.68 9.62 3.14
CA ARG A 14 12.26 10.89 3.63
C ARG A 14 11.83 12.12 2.85
N LYS A 15 11.37 11.98 1.60
CA LYS A 15 10.82 13.10 0.81
C LYS A 15 9.42 13.50 1.26
N ALA A 16 8.70 12.61 1.95
CA ALA A 16 7.37 12.89 2.44
C ALA A 16 7.43 13.69 3.76
N PRO A 17 6.57 14.72 3.92
CA PRO A 17 6.45 15.45 5.17
C PRO A 17 6.16 14.55 6.39
N LYS A 18 6.51 15.00 7.59
CA LYS A 18 6.11 14.35 8.85
C LYS A 18 4.58 14.23 8.92
N GLY A 19 4.07 13.12 9.45
CA GLY A 19 2.64 12.85 9.54
C GLY A 19 2.00 12.41 8.21
N THR A 20 2.80 12.08 7.19
CA THR A 20 2.28 11.58 5.91
C THR A 20 1.54 10.25 6.12
N LEU A 21 0.35 10.15 5.51
CA LEU A 21 -0.35 8.89 5.31
C LEU A 21 0.14 8.21 4.03
N PHE A 22 0.70 7.01 4.19
CA PHE A 22 1.05 6.09 3.12
C PHE A 22 -0.01 5.01 2.96
N VAL A 23 -0.39 4.73 1.71
CA VAL A 23 -1.33 3.68 1.35
C VAL A 23 -0.63 2.72 0.39
N PRO A 24 -0.17 1.53 0.83
CA PRO A 24 0.34 0.53 -0.07
C PRO A 24 -0.83 -0.05 -0.88
N PHE A 25 -0.66 -0.14 -2.20
CA PHE A 25 -1.61 -0.87 -3.05
C PHE A 25 -1.30 -2.38 -3.13
N SER A 26 -0.12 -2.76 -2.64
CA SER A 26 0.28 -4.15 -2.49
C SER A 26 -0.36 -4.77 -1.25
N GLN A 27 -0.65 -6.07 -1.33
CA GLN A 27 -1.12 -6.87 -0.20
C GLN A 27 0.01 -7.15 0.80
N PHE A 28 1.26 -7.01 0.39
CA PHE A 28 2.41 -7.23 1.25
C PHE A 28 2.68 -6.00 2.11
N PRO A 29 2.97 -6.19 3.42
CA PRO A 29 3.34 -5.09 4.29
C PRO A 29 4.59 -4.34 3.76
N PRO A 30 4.67 -3.00 3.92
CA PRO A 30 5.88 -2.26 3.60
C PRO A 30 7.08 -2.78 4.42
N THR A 31 8.20 -3.04 3.75
CA THR A 31 9.43 -3.55 4.39
C THR A 31 10.20 -2.47 5.16
N ALA A 32 9.90 -1.20 4.91
CA ALA A 32 10.48 -0.07 5.61
C ALA A 32 9.37 0.86 6.13
N VAL A 33 9.41 1.17 7.42
CA VAL A 33 8.42 2.01 8.12
C VAL A 33 9.13 3.18 8.79
N ARG A 34 8.53 4.38 8.72
CA ARG A 34 9.01 5.60 9.37
C ARG A 34 8.09 5.92 10.56
N SER A 35 8.67 6.11 11.75
CA SER A 35 7.94 6.21 13.02
C SER A 35 7.03 7.44 13.15
N ASP A 36 7.23 8.47 12.34
CA ASP A 36 6.46 9.71 12.34
C ASP A 36 5.39 9.77 11.24
N CYS A 37 5.05 8.62 10.63
CA CYS A 37 4.07 8.46 9.57
C CYS A 37 3.04 7.38 9.88
N THR A 38 1.94 7.39 9.13
CA THR A 38 0.89 6.39 9.24
C THR A 38 0.83 5.55 7.96
N TYR A 39 0.53 4.26 8.10
CA TYR A 39 0.41 3.33 6.99
C TYR A 39 -0.98 2.69 7.06
N HIS A 40 -1.78 2.85 6.02
CA HIS A 40 -3.08 2.18 5.89
C HIS A 40 -3.00 1.19 4.76
N THR A 41 -3.31 -0.07 5.00
CA THR A 41 -3.46 -1.05 3.93
C THR A 41 -4.67 -0.69 3.08
N THR A 42 -4.58 -0.79 1.75
CA THR A 42 -5.81 -0.81 0.95
C THR A 42 -6.68 -1.95 1.44
N PRO A 43 -7.93 -1.70 1.87
CA PRO A 43 -8.84 -2.78 2.23
C PRO A 43 -8.95 -3.73 1.04
N ALA A 44 -8.91 -5.03 1.29
CA ALA A 44 -9.10 -6.04 0.26
C ALA A 44 -10.38 -5.70 -0.50
N MET A 45 -10.25 -5.36 -1.78
CA MET A 45 -11.42 -5.07 -2.59
C MET A 45 -12.16 -6.38 -2.80
N ALA A 46 -13.36 -6.48 -2.23
CA ALA A 46 -14.26 -7.57 -2.55
C ALA A 46 -14.51 -7.54 -4.06
N ILE A 47 -14.32 -8.67 -4.73
CA ILE A 47 -14.62 -8.80 -6.16
C ILE A 47 -16.09 -8.40 -6.34
N PRO A 48 -16.41 -7.42 -7.20
CA PRO A 48 -17.79 -7.06 -7.49
C PRO A 48 -18.57 -8.30 -7.89
N LYS A 49 -19.82 -8.44 -7.41
CA LYS A 49 -20.66 -9.61 -7.75
C LYS A 49 -20.85 -9.83 -9.26
N ALA A 50 -20.67 -8.79 -10.06
CA ALA A 50 -20.72 -8.86 -11.52
C ALA A 50 -19.48 -9.51 -12.16
N LEU A 51 -18.39 -9.71 -11.42
CA LEU A 51 -17.16 -10.33 -11.87
C LEU A 51 -17.08 -11.74 -11.27
N GLU A 52 -17.47 -12.74 -12.06
CA GLU A 52 -17.34 -14.16 -11.73
C GLU A 52 -16.08 -14.75 -12.41
N ASN A 53 -15.51 -15.81 -11.82
CA ASN A 53 -14.36 -16.55 -12.37
C ASN A 53 -13.03 -15.79 -12.52
N VAL A 54 -12.79 -14.75 -11.71
CA VAL A 54 -11.48 -14.05 -11.64
C VAL A 54 -10.50 -14.84 -10.75
N HIS A 55 -10.31 -16.11 -11.08
CA HIS A 55 -9.27 -16.93 -10.47
C HIS A 55 -7.96 -16.59 -11.17
N SER A 56 -7.05 -15.89 -10.50
CA SER A 56 -5.69 -15.72 -11.01
C SER A 56 -5.04 -17.10 -11.10
N CYS A 57 -4.69 -17.54 -12.31
CA CYS A 57 -3.64 -18.54 -12.48
C CYS A 57 -2.31 -17.82 -12.24
N GLU A 58 -1.53 -18.34 -11.31
CA GLU A 58 -0.15 -17.88 -11.03
C GLU A 58 0.78 -18.13 -12.22
#